data_AF-A0A2K3M9J3-F1
#
_entry.id   AF-A0A2K3M9J3-F1
#
_cell.length_a   1.000
_cell.length_b   1.000
_cell.length_c   1.000
_cell.angle_alpha   90.00
_cell.angle_beta   90.00
_cell.angle_gamma   90.00
#
_symmetry.space_group_name_H-M   'P 1'
#
loop_
_entity.id
_entity.type
_entity.pdbx_description
1 polymer ?
#
loop_
_entity_poly.entity_id
_entity_poly.type
_entity_poly.pdbx_seq_one_letter_code
_entity_poly.pdbx_strand_id
1 'polypeptide(L)'
;MISRLPSLIVVLATIILSTTSFTDAQTDGLSCNGIFISYSTSTALRLPPNVTDPKKQPYRFDSTLTVVNNGLDELKSWKVFIGFQHNEFLVSASNAVIADGTTLPAAVGNGTVLAGFPMTDLKTAVETAGDWSQMRTQIKLLGTVFGVAPPAIPLPSSIKLANDGFICGKATGE
;
A
#
# COMPACT_ATOMS: atom_id res chain seq x y z
N MET A 1 13.14 1.58 71.01
CA MET A 1 13.73 2.20 69.80
C MET A 1 14.57 1.12 69.11
N ILE A 2 14.45 0.73 67.84
CA ILE A 2 13.70 1.19 66.65
C ILE A 2 13.50 -0.08 65.77
N SER A 3 12.27 -0.30 65.31
CA SER A 3 11.90 -1.33 64.33
C SER A 3 12.49 -0.98 62.96
N ARG A 4 13.17 -1.92 62.28
CA ARG A 4 13.63 -1.74 60.90
C ARG A 4 12.69 -2.48 59.96
N LEU A 5 11.80 -1.75 59.30
CA LEU A 5 11.11 -2.23 58.09
C LEU A 5 12.08 -2.18 56.90
N PRO A 6 12.07 -3.17 55.99
CA PRO A 6 12.76 -3.03 54.72
C PRO A 6 11.93 -2.12 53.81
N SER A 7 12.57 -1.04 53.32
CA SER A 7 11.98 -0.15 52.32
C SER A 7 11.91 -0.88 50.97
N LEU A 8 10.69 -1.16 50.51
CA LEU A 8 10.43 -1.70 49.18
C LEU A 8 10.52 -0.53 48.17
N ILE A 9 11.61 -0.44 47.42
CA ILE A 9 11.75 0.54 46.34
C ILE A 9 10.97 0.00 45.13
N VAL A 10 9.81 0.61 44.84
CA VAL A 10 9.05 0.36 43.61
C VAL A 10 9.68 1.22 42.51
N VAL A 11 10.42 0.60 41.59
CA VAL A 11 10.92 1.26 40.39
C VAL A 11 9.79 1.32 39.36
N LEU A 12 9.20 2.49 39.18
CA LEU A 12 8.15 2.74 38.19
C LEU A 12 8.81 2.87 36.80
N ALA A 13 8.80 1.79 36.02
CA ALA A 13 9.28 1.80 34.64
C ALA A 13 8.28 2.56 33.75
N THR A 14 8.65 3.77 33.33
CA THR A 14 7.91 4.55 32.33
C THR A 14 8.11 3.94 30.95
N ILE A 15 7.12 3.22 30.45
CA ILE A 15 7.08 2.75 29.06
C ILE A 15 6.82 3.96 28.17
N ILE A 16 7.88 4.49 27.56
CA ILE A 16 7.76 5.52 26.52
C ILE A 16 7.21 4.83 25.27
N LEU A 17 5.91 4.98 24.99
CA LEU A 17 5.35 4.62 23.70
C LEU A 17 5.92 5.57 22.65
N SER A 18 6.92 5.11 21.90
CA SER A 18 7.41 5.78 20.70
C SER A 18 6.30 5.76 19.65
N THR A 19 5.55 6.85 19.51
CA THR A 19 4.63 7.04 18.39
C THR A 19 5.45 7.21 17.12
N THR A 20 5.50 6.16 16.30
CA THR A 20 6.00 6.30 14.93
C THR A 20 5.06 7.23 14.18
N SER A 21 5.49 8.45 13.92
CA SER A 21 4.77 9.36 13.02
C SER A 21 4.79 8.76 11.62
N PHE A 22 3.63 8.34 11.13
CA PHE A 22 3.43 8.06 9.71
C PHE A 22 3.37 9.42 9.00
N THR A 23 4.41 9.78 8.26
CA THR A 23 4.34 10.90 7.32
C THR A 23 3.55 10.45 6.09
N ASP A 24 2.28 10.83 6.03
CA ASP A 24 1.53 10.85 4.77
C ASP A 24 2.20 11.85 3.84
N ALA A 25 2.98 11.34 2.88
CA ALA A 25 3.48 12.13 1.77
C ALA A 25 2.33 12.40 0.79
N GLN A 26 1.36 13.20 1.19
CA GLN A 26 0.27 13.63 0.32
C GLN A 26 0.68 14.94 -0.37
N THR A 27 1.36 14.80 -1.51
CA THR A 27 1.68 15.93 -2.40
C THR A 27 0.64 16.03 -3.50
N ASP A 28 -0.14 17.10 -3.41
CA ASP A 28 -0.91 17.80 -4.44
C ASP A 28 -1.67 16.94 -5.47
N GLY A 29 -2.93 16.67 -5.11
CA GLY A 29 -3.93 16.02 -5.94
C GLY A 29 -5.18 15.79 -5.10
N LEU A 30 -5.97 16.84 -4.90
CA LEU A 30 -7.33 16.87 -4.34
C LEU A 30 -7.66 15.72 -3.37
N SER A 31 -7.63 15.99 -2.06
CA SER A 31 -8.06 15.04 -1.02
C SER A 31 -9.36 14.34 -1.42
N CYS A 32 -9.28 13.08 -1.82
CA CYS A 32 -10.45 12.34 -2.24
C CYS A 32 -11.19 11.87 -1.00
N ASN A 33 -12.07 12.72 -0.45
CA ASN A 33 -12.76 12.43 0.79
C ASN A 33 -13.50 11.10 0.66
N GLY A 34 -13.07 10.12 1.47
CA GLY A 34 -13.64 8.78 1.48
C GLY A 34 -12.71 7.69 0.94
N ILE A 35 -11.95 7.90 -0.15
CA ILE A 35 -11.11 6.82 -0.68
C ILE A 35 -9.71 6.89 -0.09
N PHE A 36 -9.32 5.85 0.66
CA PHE A 36 -7.98 5.71 1.19
C PHE A 36 -7.20 4.66 0.39
N ILE A 37 -5.99 5.00 -0.04
CA ILE A 37 -5.07 4.11 -0.75
C ILE A 37 -3.75 4.07 0.00
N SER A 38 -3.25 2.87 0.29
CA SER A 38 -1.92 2.70 0.87
C SER A 38 -1.13 1.58 0.19
N TYR A 39 0.19 1.68 0.28
CA TYR A 39 1.12 0.72 -0.29
C TYR A 39 2.25 0.46 0.68
N SER A 40 2.51 -0.82 0.94
CA SER A 40 3.66 -1.26 1.70
C SER A 40 4.43 -2.29 0.90
N THR A 41 5.76 -2.29 1.03
CA THR A 41 6.60 -3.24 0.30
C THR A 41 7.83 -3.61 1.10
N SER A 42 8.34 -4.80 0.81
CA SER A 42 9.63 -5.28 1.25
C SER A 42 10.41 -5.85 0.07
N THR A 43 11.73 -5.82 0.18
CA THR A 43 12.64 -6.48 -0.74
C THR A 43 13.54 -7.38 0.07
N ALA A 44 13.70 -8.63 -0.37
CA ALA A 44 14.40 -9.61 0.44
C ALA A 44 15.41 -10.44 -0.35
N LEU A 45 15.10 -10.80 -1.59
CA LEU A 45 15.83 -11.87 -2.27
C LEU A 45 16.51 -11.37 -3.54
N ARG A 46 17.85 -11.43 -3.57
CA ARG A 46 18.62 -11.32 -4.81
C ARG A 46 18.27 -12.51 -5.70
N LEU A 47 17.84 -12.24 -6.93
CA LEU A 47 17.49 -13.29 -7.88
C LEU A 47 18.69 -13.60 -8.80
N PRO A 48 18.86 -14.86 -9.22
CA PRO A 48 19.85 -15.20 -10.25
C PRO A 48 19.41 -14.64 -11.63
N PRO A 49 20.35 -14.43 -12.56
CA PRO A 49 21.79 -14.53 -12.36
C PRO A 49 22.37 -13.35 -11.57
N ASN A 50 23.57 -13.54 -11.02
CA ASN A 50 24.36 -12.43 -10.53
C ASN A 50 24.98 -11.71 -11.72
N VAL A 51 24.68 -10.42 -11.87
CA VAL A 51 25.23 -9.58 -12.93
C VAL A 51 26.29 -8.63 -12.38
N THR A 52 27.21 -8.20 -13.26
CA THR A 52 28.27 -7.25 -12.92
C THR A 52 27.77 -5.82 -12.78
N ASP A 53 26.74 -5.42 -13.54
CA ASP A 53 26.10 -4.11 -13.42
C ASP A 53 25.04 -4.12 -12.30
N PRO A 54 25.27 -3.43 -11.17
CA PRO A 54 24.32 -3.44 -10.05
C PRO A 54 22.93 -2.92 -10.42
N LYS A 55 22.83 -1.99 -11.38
CA LYS A 55 21.53 -1.44 -11.83
C LYS A 55 20.66 -2.47 -12.55
N LYS A 56 21.27 -3.53 -13.07
CA LYS A 56 20.60 -4.64 -13.76
C LYS A 56 20.42 -5.86 -12.88
N GLN A 57 20.84 -5.81 -11.61
CA GLN A 57 20.67 -6.93 -10.71
C GLN A 57 19.20 -7.07 -10.30
N PRO A 58 18.53 -8.21 -10.59
CA PRO A 58 17.15 -8.44 -10.17
C PRO A 58 17.07 -8.80 -8.69
N TYR A 59 16.04 -8.27 -8.03
CA TYR A 59 15.62 -8.59 -6.68
C TYR A 59 14.12 -8.85 -6.67
N ARG A 60 13.68 -9.79 -5.83
CA ARG A 60 12.26 -10.01 -5.56
C ARG A 60 11.74 -8.89 -4.65
N PHE A 61 10.57 -8.35 -5.00
CA PHE A 61 9.77 -7.57 -4.07
C PHE A 61 8.43 -8.24 -3.80
N ASP A 62 7.95 -8.07 -2.58
CA ASP A 62 6.60 -8.39 -2.16
C ASP A 62 5.95 -7.08 -1.70
N SER A 63 4.73 -6.80 -2.12
CA SER A 63 4.01 -5.59 -1.70
C SER A 63 2.52 -5.82 -1.48
N THR A 64 1.92 -4.93 -0.70
CA THR A 64 0.48 -4.90 -0.44
C THR A 64 -0.05 -3.53 -0.79
N LEU A 65 -0.92 -3.47 -1.81
CA LEU A 65 -1.78 -2.32 -2.09
C LEU A 65 -3.09 -2.51 -1.33
N THR A 66 -3.53 -1.49 -0.59
CA THR A 66 -4.83 -1.47 0.08
C THR A 66 -5.66 -0.31 -0.50
N VAL A 67 -6.92 -0.58 -0.81
CA VAL A 67 -7.91 0.44 -1.21
C VAL A 67 -9.11 0.30 -0.27
N VAL A 68 -9.57 1.41 0.30
CA VAL A 68 -10.70 1.47 1.22
C VAL A 68 -11.67 2.55 0.74
N ASN A 69 -12.96 2.22 0.71
CA ASN A 69 -14.03 3.19 0.50
C ASN A 69 -14.71 3.59 1.83
N ASN A 70 -14.24 4.68 2.41
CA ASN A 70 -14.88 5.42 3.51
C ASN A 70 -15.81 6.54 2.99
N GLY A 71 -16.12 6.56 1.69
CA GLY A 71 -16.99 7.55 1.08
C GLY A 71 -18.48 7.28 1.31
N LEU A 72 -19.31 8.22 0.85
CA LEU A 72 -20.77 8.08 0.82
C LEU A 72 -21.28 7.48 -0.50
N ASP A 73 -20.40 7.35 -1.49
CA ASP A 73 -20.69 6.78 -2.80
C ASP A 73 -19.85 5.51 -3.02
N GLU A 74 -20.45 4.53 -3.68
CA GLU A 74 -19.75 3.30 -4.07
C GLU A 74 -18.59 3.59 -5.03
N LEU A 75 -17.44 2.98 -4.79
CA LEU A 75 -16.31 3.04 -5.72
C LEU A 75 -16.44 1.92 -6.73
N LYS A 76 -17.15 2.21 -7.82
CA LYS A 76 -17.40 1.25 -8.91
C LYS A 76 -16.19 1.06 -9.80
N SER A 77 -15.93 -0.18 -10.19
CA SER A 77 -14.86 -0.59 -11.10
C SER A 77 -13.53 0.07 -10.71
N TRP A 78 -13.14 -0.09 -9.45
CA TRP A 78 -12.00 0.60 -8.88
C TRP A 78 -10.72 0.32 -9.70
N LYS A 79 -9.96 1.39 -9.93
CA LYS A 79 -8.69 1.38 -10.65
C LYS A 79 -7.65 2.18 -9.87
N VAL A 80 -6.46 1.64 -9.72
CA VAL A 80 -5.33 2.33 -9.08
C VAL A 80 -4.14 2.32 -10.00
N PHE A 81 -3.59 3.51 -10.27
CA PHE A 81 -2.30 3.66 -10.91
C PHE A 81 -1.18 3.50 -9.88
N ILE A 82 -0.19 2.68 -10.21
CA ILE A 82 1.06 2.53 -9.46
C ILE A 82 2.21 2.95 -10.38
N GLY A 83 2.94 3.99 -10.00
CA GLY A 83 4.11 4.50 -10.71
C GLY A 83 5.39 3.74 -10.37
N PHE A 84 5.48 2.47 -10.75
CA PHE A 84 6.74 1.71 -10.75
C PHE A 84 7.85 2.49 -11.49
N GLN A 85 9.11 2.39 -11.02
CA GLN A 85 10.19 3.31 -11.42
C GLN A 85 11.59 2.68 -11.53
N HIS A 86 11.68 1.37 -11.39
CA HIS A 86 12.93 0.60 -11.33
C HIS A 86 12.91 -0.59 -12.31
N ASN A 87 12.30 -0.40 -13.48
CA ASN A 87 12.17 -1.40 -14.56
C ASN A 87 11.50 -2.71 -14.09
N GLU A 88 10.50 -2.59 -13.23
CA GLU A 88 9.89 -3.72 -12.55
C GLU A 88 9.14 -4.65 -13.52
N PHE A 89 9.16 -5.94 -13.19
CA PHE A 89 8.17 -6.89 -13.68
C PHE A 89 7.18 -7.19 -12.57
N LEU A 90 5.89 -7.11 -12.89
CA LEU A 90 4.84 -7.64 -12.03
C LEU A 90 4.59 -9.09 -12.44
N VAL A 91 4.69 -10.02 -11.49
CA VAL A 91 4.55 -11.46 -11.71
C VAL A 91 3.18 -11.97 -11.30
N SER A 92 2.64 -11.44 -10.19
CA SER A 92 1.27 -11.71 -9.79
C SER A 92 0.66 -10.55 -9.03
N ALA A 93 -0.68 -10.47 -9.08
CA ALA A 93 -1.50 -9.56 -8.30
C ALA A 93 -2.73 -10.31 -7.80
N SER A 94 -2.92 -10.41 -6.49
CA SER A 94 -4.14 -11.02 -5.94
C SER A 94 -5.31 -10.06 -6.03
N ASN A 95 -6.50 -10.55 -6.37
CA ASN A 95 -7.72 -9.74 -6.40
C ASN A 95 -7.69 -8.57 -7.40
N ALA A 96 -6.77 -8.58 -8.38
CA ALA A 96 -6.62 -7.53 -9.37
C ALA A 96 -6.03 -8.05 -10.69
N VAL A 97 -6.26 -7.31 -11.76
CA VAL A 97 -5.69 -7.52 -13.10
C VAL A 97 -5.09 -6.20 -13.62
N ILE A 98 -4.24 -6.27 -14.65
CA ILE A 98 -3.80 -5.06 -15.35
C ILE A 98 -4.96 -4.56 -16.22
N ALA A 99 -5.32 -3.28 -16.08
CA ALA A 99 -6.54 -2.72 -16.65
C ALA A 99 -6.53 -2.64 -18.19
N ASP A 100 -5.35 -2.64 -18.83
CA ASP A 100 -5.19 -2.63 -20.29
C ASP A 100 -5.32 -4.02 -20.94
N GLY A 101 -5.57 -5.06 -20.13
CA GLY A 101 -5.70 -6.45 -20.60
C GLY A 101 -4.37 -7.20 -20.71
N THR A 102 -3.25 -6.59 -20.36
CA THR A 102 -1.94 -7.26 -20.34
C THR A 102 -1.95 -8.42 -19.33
N THR A 103 -1.49 -9.59 -19.76
CA THR A 103 -1.40 -10.78 -18.91
C THR A 103 -0.12 -10.78 -18.08
N LEU A 104 -0.22 -11.16 -16.80
CA LEU A 104 0.95 -11.35 -15.95
C LEU A 104 1.66 -12.68 -16.29
N PRO A 105 3.01 -12.75 -16.21
CA PRO A 105 3.93 -11.68 -15.81
C PRO A 105 4.13 -10.60 -16.89
N ALA A 106 4.28 -9.33 -16.49
CA ALA A 106 4.39 -8.19 -17.39
C ALA A 106 5.42 -7.15 -16.93
N ALA A 107 6.05 -6.45 -17.87
CA ALA A 107 6.90 -5.30 -17.59
C ALA A 107 6.02 -4.09 -17.23
N VAL A 108 6.26 -3.47 -16.07
CA VAL A 108 5.43 -2.38 -15.53
C VAL A 108 6.24 -1.15 -15.14
N GLY A 109 7.54 -1.09 -15.48
CA GLY A 109 8.48 -0.06 -15.01
C GLY A 109 8.18 1.39 -15.41
N ASN A 110 7.19 1.64 -16.27
CA ASN A 110 6.68 2.99 -16.57
C ASN A 110 5.38 3.31 -15.80
N GLY A 111 5.07 2.49 -14.81
CA GLY A 111 3.80 2.44 -14.12
C GLY A 111 2.77 1.56 -14.81
N THR A 112 1.73 1.21 -14.06
CA THR A 112 0.61 0.40 -14.54
C THR A 112 -0.67 0.74 -13.79
N VAL A 113 -1.82 0.42 -14.38
CA VAL A 113 -3.12 0.55 -13.74
C VAL A 113 -3.63 -0.83 -13.38
N LEU A 114 -3.89 -1.06 -12.10
CA LEU A 114 -4.57 -2.25 -11.62
C LEU A 114 -6.07 -1.99 -11.51
N ALA A 115 -6.87 -2.96 -11.91
CA ALA A 115 -8.32 -2.97 -11.77
C ALA A 115 -8.76 -4.17 -10.92
N GLY A 116 -9.85 -4.01 -10.17
CA GLY A 116 -10.37 -5.08 -9.31
C GLY A 116 -10.87 -6.31 -10.05
N PHE A 117 -10.56 -7.50 -9.53
CA PHE A 117 -11.08 -8.77 -10.03
C PHE A 117 -10.99 -9.88 -8.97
N PRO A 118 -12.03 -10.68 -8.70
CA PRO A 118 -13.38 -10.59 -9.28
C PRO A 118 -14.23 -9.49 -8.62
N MET A 119 -13.77 -8.93 -7.49
CA MET A 119 -14.45 -7.83 -6.81
C MET A 119 -14.05 -6.50 -7.46
N THR A 120 -14.93 -6.00 -8.33
CA THR A 120 -14.70 -4.77 -9.11
C THR A 120 -15.10 -3.51 -8.36
N ASP A 121 -16.03 -3.61 -7.40
CA ASP A 121 -16.64 -2.48 -6.72
C ASP A 121 -16.36 -2.55 -5.22
N LEU A 122 -16.21 -1.39 -4.57
CA LEU A 122 -16.11 -1.27 -3.11
C LEU A 122 -17.29 -0.47 -2.57
N LYS A 123 -18.09 -1.10 -1.72
CA LYS A 123 -19.26 -0.48 -1.09
C LYS A 123 -18.86 0.56 -0.05
N THR A 124 -19.83 1.37 0.34
CA THR A 124 -19.65 2.41 1.37
C THR A 124 -19.74 1.83 2.78
N ALA A 125 -19.26 2.57 3.78
CA ALA A 125 -19.50 2.25 5.20
C ALA A 125 -20.98 2.29 5.59
N VAL A 126 -21.75 3.14 4.93
CA VAL A 126 -23.19 3.32 5.19
C VAL A 126 -23.96 2.08 4.77
N GLU A 127 -23.75 1.59 3.55
CA GLU A 127 -24.45 0.41 3.01
C GLU A 127 -24.07 -0.89 3.72
N THR A 128 -22.86 -0.93 4.26
CA THR A 128 -22.26 -2.14 4.83
C THR A 128 -22.27 -2.17 6.34
N ALA A 129 -22.78 -1.11 7.00
CA ALA A 129 -22.65 -0.90 8.44
C ALA A 129 -21.20 -1.06 8.94
N GLY A 130 -20.22 -0.64 8.13
CA GLY A 130 -18.79 -0.73 8.45
C GLY A 130 -18.12 -2.09 8.20
N ASP A 131 -18.72 -2.98 7.40
CA ASP A 131 -18.10 -4.27 7.05
C ASP A 131 -16.91 -4.11 6.08
N TRP A 132 -15.71 -4.19 6.65
CA TRP A 132 -14.42 -4.13 5.95
C TRP A 132 -14.27 -5.12 4.80
N SER A 133 -14.98 -6.25 4.79
CA SER A 133 -14.89 -7.22 3.69
C SER A 133 -15.54 -6.73 2.39
N GLN A 134 -16.40 -5.70 2.48
CA GLN A 134 -17.16 -5.15 1.35
C GLN A 134 -16.68 -3.75 0.93
N MET A 135 -16.04 -3.01 1.83
CA MET A 135 -15.52 -1.66 1.56
C MET A 135 -14.02 -1.58 1.29
N ARG A 136 -13.28 -2.68 1.50
CA ARG A 136 -11.82 -2.72 1.33
C ARG A 136 -11.40 -3.88 0.46
N THR A 137 -10.37 -3.65 -0.34
CA THR A 137 -9.60 -4.69 -1.00
C THR A 137 -8.13 -4.61 -0.61
N GLN A 138 -7.47 -5.77 -0.55
CA GLN A 138 -6.02 -5.89 -0.39
C GLN A 138 -5.47 -6.73 -1.53
N ILE A 139 -4.47 -6.17 -2.19
CA ILE A 139 -3.82 -6.73 -3.36
C ILE A 139 -2.38 -7.04 -2.96
N LYS A 140 -2.07 -8.34 -2.87
CA LYS A 140 -0.72 -8.84 -2.74
C LYS A 140 -0.08 -8.85 -4.12
N LEU A 141 0.97 -8.08 -4.27
CA LEU A 141 1.75 -8.00 -5.48
C LEU A 141 3.07 -8.73 -5.26
N LEU A 142 3.45 -9.50 -6.27
CA LEU A 142 4.74 -10.12 -6.36
C LEU A 142 5.40 -9.69 -7.66
N GLY A 143 6.64 -9.23 -7.58
CA GLY A 143 7.41 -8.92 -8.78
C GLY A 143 8.92 -8.99 -8.61
N THR A 144 9.58 -8.52 -9.66
CA THR A 144 11.03 -8.32 -9.74
C THR A 144 11.31 -6.84 -9.92
N VAL A 145 12.27 -6.32 -9.17
CA VAL A 145 12.79 -4.95 -9.29
C VAL A 145 14.27 -5.00 -9.61
N PHE A 146 14.77 -4.04 -10.39
CA PHE A 146 16.18 -3.98 -10.77
C PHE A 146 16.92 -2.88 -10.04
N GLY A 147 18.13 -3.18 -9.55
CA GLY A 147 19.03 -2.19 -8.97
C GLY A 147 18.66 -1.68 -7.57
N VAL A 148 17.60 -2.21 -6.96
CA VAL A 148 17.19 -1.89 -5.58
C VAL A 148 17.62 -3.01 -4.66
N ALA A 149 18.87 -2.94 -4.19
CA ALA A 149 19.43 -3.91 -3.26
C ALA A 149 19.02 -3.60 -1.81
N PRO A 150 18.75 -4.61 -0.96
CA PRO A 150 18.57 -4.40 0.48
C PRO A 150 19.75 -3.62 1.10
N PRO A 151 19.49 -2.67 2.02
CA PRO A 151 18.23 -2.41 2.72
C PRO A 151 17.28 -1.43 2.02
N ALA A 152 17.56 -1.00 0.78
CA ALA A 152 16.69 -0.10 0.05
C ALA A 152 15.33 -0.75 -0.26
N ILE A 153 14.27 0.05 -0.25
CA ILE A 153 12.88 -0.39 -0.41
C ILE A 153 12.33 0.19 -1.73
N PRO A 154 11.80 -0.63 -2.66
CA PRO A 154 11.33 -0.20 -3.98
C PRO A 154 9.93 0.42 -3.88
N LEU A 155 9.84 1.61 -3.30
CA LEU A 155 8.59 2.37 -3.28
C LEU A 155 8.26 2.86 -4.69
N PRO A 156 6.99 2.89 -5.09
CA PRO A 156 6.58 3.51 -6.34
C PRO A 156 6.78 5.04 -6.26
N SER A 157 7.00 5.66 -7.41
CA SER A 157 7.11 7.12 -7.55
C SER A 157 5.80 7.84 -7.22
N SER A 158 4.66 7.19 -7.47
CA SER A 158 3.33 7.73 -7.19
C SER A 158 2.30 6.60 -7.11
N ILE A 159 1.21 6.85 -6.38
CA ILE A 159 0.03 6.00 -6.33
C ILE A 159 -1.18 6.90 -6.38
N LYS A 160 -2.12 6.63 -7.30
CA LYS A 160 -3.30 7.49 -7.50
C LYS A 160 -4.50 6.65 -7.87
N LEU A 161 -5.68 7.09 -7.44
CA LEU A 161 -6.94 6.58 -7.98
C LEU A 161 -6.99 6.92 -9.48
N ALA A 162 -7.35 5.93 -10.31
CA ALA A 162 -7.38 6.04 -11.77
C ALA A 162 -8.78 5.82 -12.34
N ASN A 163 -9.81 5.98 -11.50
CA ASN A 163 -11.21 5.91 -11.93
C ASN A 163 -11.57 7.15 -12.75
N ASP A 164 -12.00 6.93 -13.98
CA ASP A 164 -12.51 7.99 -14.84
C ASP A 164 -13.78 8.60 -14.23
N GLY A 165 -13.80 9.93 -14.09
CA GLY A 165 -15.00 10.66 -13.66
C GLY A 165 -15.41 10.47 -12.20
N PHE A 166 -14.63 9.78 -11.37
CA PHE A 166 -14.88 9.76 -9.93
C PHE A 166 -14.54 11.14 -9.33
N ILE A 167 -15.58 11.94 -9.09
CA ILE A 167 -15.45 13.24 -8.46
C ILE A 167 -15.50 13.01 -6.96
N CYS A 168 -14.40 13.27 -6.28
CA CYS A 168 -14.34 13.26 -4.84
C CYS A 168 -15.37 14.23 -4.26
N GLY A 169 -16.29 13.74 -3.44
CA GLY A 169 -17.22 14.59 -2.69
C GLY A 169 -16.46 15.58 -1.80
N LYS A 170 -16.99 16.78 -1.59
CA LYS A 170 -16.47 17.67 -0.53
C LYS A 170 -16.79 17.05 0.82
N ALA A 171 -15.80 16.93 1.71
CA ALA A 171 -16.04 16.62 3.10
C ALA A 171 -16.90 17.74 3.69
N THR A 172 -18.10 17.40 4.15
CA THR A 172 -18.81 18.20 5.12
C THR A 172 -18.31 17.74 6.49
N GLY A 173 -17.45 18.55 7.12
CA GLY A 173 -17.00 18.27 8.48
C GLY A 173 -18.17 18.34 9.45
N GLU A 174 -18.20 17.40 10.40
CA GLU A 174 -18.85 17.55 11.70
C GLU A 174 -17.80 17.90 12.75
#